data_AF-A0A2M8BAS8-F1
#
_entry.id   AF-A0A2M8BAS8-F1
#
_cell.length_a   1.000
_cell.length_b   1.000
_cell.length_c   1.000
_cell.angle_alpha   90.00
_cell.angle_beta   90.00
_cell.angle_gamma   90.00
#
_symmetry.space_group_name_H-M   'P 1'
#
loop_
_entity.id
_entity.type
_entity.pdbx_description
1 polymer ?
#
loop_
_entity_poly.entity_id
_entity_poly.type
_entity_poly.pdbx_seq_one_letter_code
_entity_poly.pdbx_strand_id
1 'polypeptide(L)'
;MDDVSRWVNLTFVFAGLLSWWFFAHVVEWGFELLDRSNDPFLGENLSQASIVGLVTALVVTVLLWRNKKLYESGLNIAREVKKVTWPNLEETKSATRVVIVTTLIIACILAIFDLAFQKLTALILGVDS
;
A
#
# COMPACT_ATOMS: atom_id res chain seq x y z
N MET A 1 10.17 0.00 30.40
CA MET A 1 10.29 -0.23 28.95
C MET A 1 9.07 0.42 28.33
N ASP A 2 9.25 1.59 27.73
CA ASP A 2 8.14 2.42 27.24
C ASP A 2 7.35 1.67 26.15
N ASP A 3 6.02 1.72 26.21
CA ASP A 3 5.13 1.00 25.29
C ASP A 3 5.47 1.26 23.81
N VAL A 4 5.95 2.47 23.51
CA VAL A 4 6.38 2.91 22.18
C VAL A 4 7.56 2.08 21.64
N SER A 5 8.52 1.70 22.50
CA SER A 5 9.68 0.92 22.09
C SER A 5 9.32 -0.51 21.68
N ARG A 6 8.23 -1.08 22.24
CA ARG A 6 7.73 -2.41 21.86
C ARG A 6 7.11 -2.38 20.46
N TRP A 7 6.31 -1.36 20.15
CA TRP A 7 5.67 -1.22 18.85
C TRP A 7 6.68 -1.02 17.72
N VAL A 8 7.71 -0.21 17.95
CA VAL A 8 8.78 0.02 16.96
C VAL A 8 9.56 -1.27 16.67
N ASN A 9 9.94 -2.02 17.70
CA ASN A 9 10.61 -3.31 17.50
C ASN A 9 9.74 -4.30 16.73
N LEU A 10 8.43 -4.32 16.98
CA LEU A 10 7.48 -5.19 16.29
C LEU A 10 7.35 -4.84 14.80
N THR A 11 7.38 -3.54 14.46
CA THR A 11 7.42 -3.08 13.07
C THR A 11 8.73 -3.49 12.37
N PHE A 12 9.89 -3.40 13.05
CA PHE A 12 11.15 -3.85 12.48
C PHE A 12 11.18 -5.37 12.23
N VAL A 13 10.63 -6.17 13.15
CA VAL A 13 10.49 -7.61 12.98
C VAL A 13 9.58 -7.93 11.78
N PHE A 14 8.44 -7.24 11.67
CA PHE A 14 7.50 -7.43 10.58
C PHE A 14 8.08 -7.01 9.22
N ALA A 15 8.79 -5.87 9.17
CA ALA A 15 9.50 -5.42 7.99
C ALA A 15 10.61 -6.39 7.57
N GLY A 16 11.30 -7.03 8.53
CA GLY A 16 12.28 -8.08 8.27
C GLY A 16 11.64 -9.33 7.65
N LEU A 17 10.51 -9.79 8.19
CA LEU A 17 9.76 -10.92 7.64
C LEU A 17 9.24 -10.65 6.22
N LEU A 18 8.73 -9.44 5.98
CA LEU A 18 8.22 -9.02 4.67
C LEU A 18 9.37 -8.90 3.66
N SER A 19 10.52 -8.38 4.09
CA SER A 19 11.73 -8.32 3.28
C SER A 19 12.24 -9.71 2.92
N TRP A 20 12.29 -10.65 3.87
CA TRP A 20 12.63 -12.06 3.59
C TRP A 20 11.73 -12.63 2.48
N TRP A 21 10.42 -12.49 2.65
CA TRP A 21 9.45 -13.03 1.70
C TRP A 21 9.64 -12.44 0.30
N PHE A 22 9.79 -11.12 0.20
CA PHE A 22 9.99 -10.42 -1.07
C PHE A 22 11.30 -10.83 -1.75
N PHE A 23 12.41 -10.85 -1.02
CA PHE A 23 13.71 -11.20 -1.58
C PHE A 23 13.81 -12.67 -2.00
N ALA A 24 13.15 -13.59 -1.29
CA ALA A 24 13.06 -14.99 -1.70
C ALA A 24 12.42 -15.13 -3.09
N HIS A 25 11.28 -14.47 -3.32
CA HIS A 25 10.57 -14.52 -4.61
C HIS A 25 11.34 -13.83 -5.75
N VAL A 26 12.05 -12.73 -5.47
CA VAL A 26 12.86 -12.02 -6.49
C VAL A 26 14.06 -12.86 -6.92
N VAL A 27 14.68 -13.59 -5.99
CA VAL A 27 15.80 -14.47 -6.29
C VAL A 27 15.33 -15.69 -7.07
N GLU A 28 14.24 -16.33 -6.65
CA GLU A 28 13.61 -17.45 -7.39
C GLU A 28 13.27 -17.06 -8.82
N TRP A 29 12.61 -15.91 -9.03
CA TRP A 29 12.30 -15.39 -10.35
C TRP A 29 13.55 -15.09 -11.20
N GLY A 30 14.62 -14.59 -10.56
CA GLY A 30 15.90 -14.35 -11.23
C GLY A 30 16.62 -15.62 -11.68
N PHE A 31 16.48 -16.73 -10.93
CA PHE A 31 17.05 -18.03 -11.30
C PHE A 31 16.22 -18.73 -12.39
N GLU A 32 14.90 -18.56 -12.39
CA GLU A 32 14.01 -19.03 -13.46
C GLU A 32 14.29 -18.32 -14.80
N LEU A 33 14.59 -17.01 -14.77
CA LEU A 33 14.93 -16.24 -15.97
C LEU A 33 16.26 -16.68 -16.61
N LEU A 34 17.14 -17.33 -15.85
CA LEU A 34 18.47 -17.81 -16.29
C LEU A 34 18.50 -19.32 -16.60
N ASP A 35 17.33 -19.99 -16.63
CA ASP A 35 17.15 -21.43 -16.91
C ASP A 35 18.13 -22.35 -16.14
N ARG A 36 18.43 -21.98 -14.89
CA ARG A 36 19.30 -22.76 -14.01
C ARG A 36 18.44 -23.55 -13.03
N SER A 37 18.38 -24.87 -13.23
CA SER A 37 17.71 -25.82 -12.33
C SER A 37 18.24 -25.68 -10.90
N ASN A 38 17.33 -25.51 -9.95
CA ASN A 38 17.61 -25.16 -8.56
C ASN A 38 17.88 -26.45 -7.75
N ASP A 39 19.10 -27.01 -7.88
CA ASP A 39 19.43 -28.28 -7.24
C ASP A 39 19.52 -28.18 -5.70
N PRO A 40 18.84 -29.07 -4.93
CA PRO A 40 18.89 -29.08 -3.47
C PRO A 40 20.32 -29.40 -2.98
N PHE A 41 20.90 -28.53 -2.15
CA PHE A 41 22.27 -28.72 -1.66
C PHE A 41 22.34 -29.33 -0.26
N LEU A 42 21.41 -29.02 0.66
CA LEU A 42 21.46 -29.52 2.03
C LEU A 42 20.06 -29.76 2.64
N GLY A 43 19.49 -30.94 2.41
CA GLY A 43 18.14 -31.32 2.87
C GLY A 43 17.02 -30.81 1.97
N GLU A 44 15.89 -31.52 1.95
CA GLU A 44 14.78 -31.41 0.99
C GLU A 44 14.18 -30.00 0.78
N ASN A 45 14.57 -28.98 1.55
CA ASN A 45 14.02 -27.62 1.47
C ASN A 45 15.07 -26.48 1.46
N LEU A 46 16.38 -26.76 1.49
CA LEU A 46 17.42 -25.72 1.44
C LEU A 46 18.10 -25.73 0.07
N SER A 47 17.52 -24.97 -0.84
CA SER A 47 18.11 -24.72 -2.16
C SER A 47 19.21 -23.66 -2.08
N GLN A 48 20.17 -23.68 -3.01
CA GLN A 48 21.28 -22.72 -3.07
C GLN A 48 20.77 -21.27 -3.18
N ALA A 49 19.61 -21.09 -3.82
CA ALA A 49 18.90 -19.83 -3.90
C ALA A 49 18.49 -19.27 -2.52
N SER A 50 18.09 -20.13 -1.58
CA SER A 50 17.66 -19.71 -0.24
C SER A 50 18.82 -19.16 0.59
N ILE A 51 20.03 -19.71 0.43
CA ILE A 51 21.23 -19.26 1.14
C ILE A 51 21.70 -17.91 0.58
N VAL A 52 21.72 -17.77 -0.75
CA VAL A 52 22.07 -16.49 -1.39
C VAL A 52 21.04 -15.41 -1.07
N GLY A 53 19.74 -15.76 -1.06
CA GLY A 53 18.66 -14.87 -0.62
C GLY A 53 18.81 -14.42 0.82
N LEU A 54 19.13 -15.33 1.75
CA LEU A 54 19.38 -15.00 3.16
C LEU A 54 20.56 -14.05 3.31
N VAL A 55 21.68 -14.30 2.62
CA VAL A 55 22.89 -13.47 2.69
C VAL A 55 22.64 -12.07 2.13
N THR A 56 22.01 -11.98 0.96
CA THR A 56 21.68 -10.69 0.34
C THR A 56 20.68 -9.89 1.18
N ALA A 57 19.65 -10.54 1.74
CA ALA A 57 18.70 -9.91 2.65
C ALA A 57 19.37 -9.38 3.93
N LEU A 58 20.29 -10.15 4.53
CA LEU A 58 21.06 -9.68 5.69
C LEU A 58 21.94 -8.47 5.33
N VAL A 59 22.62 -8.50 4.19
CA VAL A 59 23.45 -7.39 3.73
C VAL A 59 22.63 -6.13 3.49
N VAL A 60 21.51 -6.24 2.77
CA VAL A 60 20.60 -5.11 2.53
C VAL A 60 20.05 -4.55 3.83
N THR A 61 19.62 -5.41 4.75
CA THR A 61 19.10 -4.99 6.07
C THR A 61 20.16 -4.25 6.88
N VAL A 62 21.40 -4.73 6.92
CA VAL A 62 22.51 -4.07 7.63
C VAL A 62 22.88 -2.75 6.97
N LEU A 63 22.86 -2.66 5.64
CA LEU A 63 23.12 -1.42 4.91
C LEU A 63 22.02 -0.37 5.17
N LEU A 64 20.75 -0.78 5.19
CA LEU A 64 19.63 0.08 5.53
C LEU A 64 19.71 0.56 6.98
N TRP A 65 20.10 -0.31 7.93
CA TRP A 65 20.30 0.06 9.34
C TRP A 65 21.51 0.98 9.57
N ARG A 66 22.56 0.91 8.75
CA ARG A 66 23.71 1.84 8.85
C ARG A 66 23.38 3.25 8.35
N ASN A 67 22.37 3.41 7.51
CA ASN A 67 21.96 4.71 6.99
C ASN A 67 21.14 5.50 8.01
N LYS A 68 21.83 6.24 8.89
CA LYS A 68 21.23 7.12 9.92
C LYS A 68 20.15 8.06 9.36
N LYS A 69 20.32 8.53 8.11
CA LYS A 69 19.35 9.38 7.40
C LYS A 69 17.98 8.74 7.23
N LEU A 70 17.93 7.43 6.93
CA LEU A 70 16.65 6.70 6.75
C LEU A 70 15.95 6.49 8.09
N TYR A 71 16.73 6.15 9.13
CA TYR A 71 16.21 5.98 10.48
C TYR A 71 15.65 7.29 11.06
N GLU A 72 16.38 8.39 10.90
CA GLU A 72 15.93 9.73 11.31
C GLU A 72 14.69 10.18 10.54
N SER A 73 14.61 9.88 9.23
CA SER A 73 13.42 10.20 8.42
C SER A 73 12.18 9.44 8.91
N GLY A 74 12.30 8.15 9.22
CA GLY A 74 11.21 7.35 9.77
C GLY A 74 10.73 7.87 11.13
N LEU A 75 11.65 8.27 12.01
CA LEU A 75 11.32 8.89 13.29
C LEU A 75 10.60 10.23 13.12
N ASN A 76 11.01 11.06 12.15
CA ASN A 76 10.36 12.34 11.86
C ASN A 76 8.93 12.13 11.37
N ILE A 77 8.71 11.20 10.44
CA ILE A 77 7.38 10.87 9.92
C ILE A 77 6.48 10.35 11.04
N ALA A 78 6.98 9.44 11.89
CA ALA A 78 6.19 8.91 13.01
C ALA A 78 5.80 10.02 14.02
N ARG A 79 6.72 10.96 14.30
CA ARG A 79 6.43 12.12 15.14
C ARG A 79 5.41 13.05 14.50
N GLU A 80 5.42 13.21 13.18
CA GLU A 80 4.48 14.07 12.46
C GLU A 80 3.08 13.43 12.37
N VAL A 81 3.00 12.13 12.08
CA VAL A 81 1.73 11.36 12.07
C VAL A 81 1.07 11.39 13.45
N LYS A 82 1.84 11.44 14.54
CA LYS A 82 1.31 11.58 15.91
C LYS A 82 0.65 12.95 16.16
N LYS A 83 1.05 14.00 15.44
CA LYS A 83 0.44 15.34 15.56
C LYS A 83 -0.87 15.44 14.78
N VAL A 84 -1.11 14.53 13.83
CA VAL A 84 -2.37 14.48 13.09
C VAL A 84 -3.45 14.00 14.04
N THR A 85 -4.42 14.87 14.33
CA THR A 85 -5.63 14.53 15.05
C THR A 85 -6.42 13.53 14.20
N TRP A 86 -6.35 12.26 14.56
CA TRP A 86 -7.17 11.25 13.92
C TRP A 86 -8.64 11.48 14.29
N PRO A 87 -9.53 11.54 13.30
CA PRO A 87 -10.94 11.78 13.55
C PRO A 87 -11.54 10.64 14.36
N ASN A 88 -12.46 10.98 15.26
CA ASN A 88 -13.23 9.96 15.95
C ASN A 88 -14.21 9.29 14.96
N LEU A 89 -14.58 8.03 15.20
CA LEU A 89 -15.48 7.25 14.33
C LEU A 89 -16.84 7.96 14.10
N GLU A 90 -17.28 8.75 15.07
CA GLU A 90 -18.51 9.55 14.96
C GLU A 90 -18.36 10.73 14.00
N GLU A 91 -17.21 11.41 14.01
CA GLU A 91 -16.89 12.50 13.10
C GLU A 91 -16.77 11.99 11.67
N THR A 92 -16.16 10.81 11.47
CA THR A 92 -16.07 10.15 10.16
C THR A 92 -17.47 9.84 9.60
N LYS A 93 -18.38 9.31 10.42
CA LYS A 93 -19.76 9.03 10.00
C LYS A 93 -20.53 10.30 9.63
N SER A 94 -20.29 11.39 10.36
CA SER A 94 -20.88 12.70 10.04
C SER A 94 -20.37 13.21 8.69
N ALA A 95 -19.05 13.18 8.48
CA ALA A 95 -18.43 13.60 7.22
C ALA A 95 -18.93 12.78 6.02
N THR A 96 -19.01 11.44 6.14
CA THR A 96 -19.53 10.58 5.06
C THR A 96 -21.01 10.88 4.76
N ARG A 97 -21.82 11.18 5.79
CA ARG A 97 -23.23 11.55 5.60
C ARG A 97 -23.35 12.84 4.79
N VAL A 98 -22.54 13.86 5.09
CA VAL A 98 -22.54 15.10 4.31
C VAL A 98 -22.20 14.81 2.86
N VAL A 99 -21.13 14.04 2.60
CA VAL A 99 -20.73 13.69 1.23
C VAL A 99 -21.86 12.99 0.49
N ILE A 100 -22.52 11.99 1.09
CA ILE A 100 -23.67 11.29 0.49
C ILE A 100 -24.79 12.25 0.13
N VAL A 101 -25.16 13.16 1.03
CA VAL A 101 -26.25 14.12 0.77
C VAL A 101 -25.87 15.08 -0.34
N THR A 102 -24.62 15.59 -0.33
CA THR A 102 -24.15 16.52 -1.37
C THR A 102 -24.09 15.86 -2.75
N THR A 103 -23.61 14.62 -2.85
CA THR A 103 -23.55 13.91 -4.13
C THR A 103 -24.95 13.56 -4.64
N LEU A 104 -25.90 13.25 -3.76
CA LEU A 104 -27.30 13.03 -4.15
C LEU A 104 -27.93 14.29 -4.75
N ILE A 105 -27.72 15.45 -4.12
CA ILE A 105 -28.25 16.73 -4.63
C ILE A 105 -27.66 17.05 -6.01
N ILE A 106 -26.34 16.91 -6.16
CA ILE A 106 -25.66 17.14 -7.43
C ILE A 106 -26.17 16.18 -8.51
N ALA A 107 -26.33 14.90 -8.17
CA ALA A 107 -26.87 13.89 -9.09
C ALA A 107 -28.30 14.22 -9.54
N CYS A 108 -29.17 14.67 -8.63
CA CYS A 108 -30.52 15.11 -8.98
C CYS A 108 -30.53 16.32 -9.92
N ILE A 109 -29.66 17.30 -9.66
CA ILE A 109 -29.53 18.48 -10.54
C ILE A 109 -29.05 18.06 -11.93
N LEU A 110 -28.00 17.24 -12.00
CA LEU A 110 -27.48 16.72 -13.27
C LEU A 110 -28.56 15.94 -14.03
N ALA A 111 -29.31 15.06 -13.36
CA ALA A 111 -30.39 14.31 -14.00
C ALA A 111 -31.47 15.22 -14.63
N ILE A 112 -31.79 16.36 -14.00
CA ILE A 112 -32.73 17.34 -14.58
C ILE A 112 -32.13 17.98 -15.83
N PHE A 113 -30.86 18.38 -15.77
CA PHE A 113 -30.17 18.93 -16.93
C PHE A 113 -30.09 17.91 -18.07
N ASP A 114 -29.75 16.66 -17.79
CA ASP A 114 -29.68 15.58 -18.77
C ASP A 114 -31.03 15.39 -19.48
N LEU A 115 -32.14 15.39 -18.73
CA LEU A 115 -33.50 15.29 -19.31
C LEU A 115 -33.88 16.53 -20.12
N ALA A 116 -33.50 17.72 -19.66
CA ALA A 116 -33.75 18.97 -20.40
C ALA A 116 -32.98 19.00 -21.72
N PHE A 117 -31.70 18.61 -21.70
CA PHE A 117 -30.87 18.50 -22.89
C PHE A 117 -31.34 17.40 -23.84
N GLN A 118 -31.82 16.27 -23.32
CA GLN A 118 -32.42 15.22 -24.13
C GLN A 118 -33.62 15.76 -24.92
N LYS A 119 -34.55 16.46 -24.25
CA LYS A 119 -35.72 17.06 -24.90
C LYS A 119 -35.34 18.16 -25.89
N LEU A 120 -34.37 19.01 -25.54
CA LEU A 120 -33.90 20.07 -26.41
C LEU A 120 -33.24 19.51 -27.69
N THR A 121 -32.42 18.47 -27.53
CA THR A 121 -31.73 17.80 -28.64
C THR A 121 -32.72 17.04 -29.53
N ALA A 122 -33.71 16.37 -28.93
CA ALA A 122 -34.79 15.71 -29.67
C ALA A 122 -35.59 16.70 -30.53
N LEU A 123 -35.94 17.88 -29.97
CA LEU A 123 -36.63 18.95 -30.69
C LEU A 123 -35.81 19.49 -31.86
N ILE A 124 -34.51 19.72 -31.65
CA ILE A 124 -33.61 20.27 -32.68
C ILE A 124 -33.36 19.27 -33.82
N LEU A 125 -33.20 17.98 -33.49
CA LEU A 125 -32.95 16.94 -34.48
C LEU A 125 -34.23 16.43 -35.15
N GLY A 126 -35.41 16.89 -34.74
CA GLY A 126 -36.70 16.40 -35.24
C GLY A 126 -36.92 14.92 -34.96
N VAL A 127 -36.24 14.38 -33.93
CA VAL A 127 -36.43 13.01 -33.47
C VAL A 127 -37.61 13.02 -32.51
N ASP A 128 -38.80 12.72 -33.04
CA ASP A 128 -39.97 12.42 -32.21
C ASP A 128 -39.70 11.07 -31.51
N SER A 129 -39.50 11.12 -30.19
CA SER A 129 -39.54 9.96 -29.29
C SER A 129 -40.53 10.21 -28.18
#